data_AF-A0A7T4FN68-F1
#
_entry.id   AF-A0A7T4FN68-F1
#
_cell.length_a   1.000
_cell.length_b   1.000
_cell.length_c   1.000
_cell.angle_alpha   90.00
_cell.angle_beta   90.00
_cell.angle_gamma   90.00
#
_symmetry.space_group_name_H-M   'P 1'
#
loop_
_entity.id
_entity.type
_entity.pdbx_description
1 polymer ?
#
loop_
_entity_poly.entity_id
_entity_poly.type
_entity_poly.pdbx_seq_one_letter_code
_entity_poly.pdbx_strand_id
1 'polypeptide(L)'
;MKKIGLIILLIFSFLLLTNCNKDENKNPKIKFSDDTYKLFEEFAENKKEIMEKLKTLNKDEANKLYEQYVEDNENILYKIGESTENFLDSIYYGPVEEQFTEKDWNDTNKILNKYDLELWDVGEGMVTIRELPHLYYDIFKDYVTDDYKEYLKIWAKDDEELYQADAGLVISFEELGERIITWENFLNKFPNSILKPKVTALLNSYREDYILGMDNTPTRDGGYDNVPITIYEEAKKEYDRFMKKYPNSPTVELIKYFIENYKNENIHDLIKSKIFEKFEKDQSIDVISENLGKMIAIKGNYENFILADNNWIADLSEGYIYSGEKEYPIQIIGISSLKGDGSETWTWAWEYSDNFNEKILTFINNIRWIGRDLKLRVFYNSKLKLSDEVNANILSIIACGISGENLAFDNLNLVYTELQGTLYYAIKDLPNEVFSPVDLREFSDIVVSSIDVYTLNHKLFIESFLEWNKTNYKWQGNSIIADFGKDGELKIDFEKEGDKLIFKDLYFNEVK
;
A
#
# COMPACT_ATOMS: atom_id res chain seq x y z
N MET A 1 -34.85 32.36 -35.06
CA MET A 1 -35.00 31.07 -35.76
C MET A 1 -33.67 30.35 -36.10
N LYS A 2 -32.49 30.82 -35.65
CA LYS A 2 -31.19 30.15 -35.92
C LYS A 2 -30.72 29.15 -34.84
N LYS A 3 -31.35 29.10 -33.65
CA LYS A 3 -30.96 28.18 -32.56
C LYS A 3 -31.64 26.80 -32.60
N ILE A 4 -32.78 26.67 -33.30
CA ILE A 4 -33.49 25.38 -33.42
C ILE A 4 -32.86 24.51 -34.53
N GLY A 5 -32.25 25.12 -35.55
CA GLY A 5 -31.55 24.39 -36.61
C GLY A 5 -30.28 23.68 -36.15
N LEU A 6 -29.56 24.20 -35.14
CA LEU A 6 -28.31 23.61 -34.64
C LEU A 6 -28.56 22.37 -33.76
N ILE A 7 -29.63 22.39 -32.95
CA ILE A 7 -30.04 21.26 -32.11
C ILE A 7 -30.60 20.12 -32.97
N ILE A 8 -31.34 20.44 -34.03
CA ILE A 8 -31.85 19.43 -34.98
C ILE A 8 -30.69 18.84 -35.81
N LEU A 9 -29.65 19.61 -36.15
CA LEU A 9 -28.46 19.08 -36.85
C LEU A 9 -27.65 18.13 -35.96
N LEU A 10 -27.51 18.43 -34.67
CA LEU A 10 -26.83 17.58 -33.67
C LEU A 10 -27.60 16.28 -33.41
N ILE A 11 -28.93 16.33 -33.33
CA ILE A 11 -29.77 15.14 -33.14
C ILE A 11 -29.83 14.30 -34.44
N PHE A 12 -29.82 14.91 -35.63
CA PHE A 12 -29.72 14.17 -36.88
C PHE A 12 -28.31 13.61 -37.15
N SER A 13 -27.23 14.26 -36.70
CA SER A 13 -25.90 13.64 -36.71
C SER A 13 -25.83 12.48 -35.73
N PHE A 14 -26.54 12.55 -34.59
CA PHE A 14 -26.66 11.46 -33.61
C PHE A 14 -27.37 10.23 -34.21
N LEU A 15 -28.46 10.44 -34.97
CA LEU A 15 -29.17 9.38 -35.69
C LEU A 15 -28.43 8.83 -36.92
N LEU A 16 -27.58 9.64 -37.57
CA LEU A 16 -26.73 9.18 -38.67
C LEU A 16 -25.49 8.41 -38.18
N LEU A 17 -24.91 8.75 -37.03
CA LEU A 17 -23.81 8.00 -36.41
C LEU A 17 -24.29 6.64 -35.84
N THR A 18 -25.46 6.62 -35.19
CA THR A 18 -26.04 5.38 -34.62
C THR A 18 -26.52 4.38 -35.68
N ASN A 19 -26.85 4.83 -36.90
CA ASN A 19 -27.22 3.93 -38.01
C ASN A 19 -26.09 3.66 -39.02
N CYS A 20 -25.02 4.46 -39.09
CA CYS A 20 -23.91 4.19 -40.02
C CYS A 20 -22.86 3.19 -39.50
N ASN A 21 -22.74 2.98 -38.18
CA ASN A 21 -21.75 2.04 -37.63
C ASN A 21 -22.24 0.60 -37.45
N LYS A 22 -23.56 0.34 -37.50
CA LYS A 22 -24.11 -1.03 -37.32
C LYS A 22 -23.86 -1.96 -38.51
N ASP A 23 -23.58 -1.43 -39.71
CA ASP A 23 -23.50 -2.20 -40.97
C ASP A 23 -22.07 -2.42 -41.53
N GLU A 24 -21.00 -1.97 -40.87
CA GLU A 24 -19.63 -2.16 -41.39
C GLU A 24 -18.97 -3.48 -40.97
N ASN A 25 -19.49 -4.17 -39.95
CA ASN A 25 -18.76 -5.28 -39.35
C ASN A 25 -19.23 -6.64 -39.86
N LYS A 26 -18.48 -7.21 -40.80
CA LYS A 26 -18.78 -8.51 -41.43
C LYS A 26 -18.34 -9.72 -40.60
N ASN A 27 -17.70 -9.51 -39.43
CA ASN A 27 -17.22 -10.62 -38.61
C ASN A 27 -18.30 -11.09 -37.63
N PRO A 28 -18.88 -12.30 -37.82
CA PRO A 28 -19.98 -12.79 -36.97
C PRO A 28 -19.54 -13.15 -35.54
N LYS A 29 -18.24 -13.23 -35.25
CA LYS A 29 -17.72 -13.52 -33.90
C LYS A 29 -17.73 -12.30 -32.99
N ILE A 30 -17.79 -11.09 -33.55
CA ILE A 30 -17.77 -9.85 -32.77
C ILE A 30 -19.21 -9.53 -32.33
N LYS A 31 -19.51 -9.76 -31.04
CA LYS A 31 -20.88 -9.72 -30.50
C LYS A 31 -21.02 -8.75 -29.31
N PHE A 32 -20.65 -7.48 -29.51
CA PHE A 32 -20.91 -6.46 -28.50
C PHE A 32 -22.41 -6.12 -28.41
N SER A 33 -22.91 -5.94 -27.19
CA SER A 33 -24.29 -5.53 -26.95
C SER A 33 -24.50 -4.03 -27.23
N ASP A 34 -25.75 -3.60 -27.44
CA ASP A 34 -26.07 -2.17 -27.55
C ASP A 34 -25.66 -1.38 -26.30
N ASP A 35 -25.72 -2.00 -25.11
CA ASP A 35 -25.28 -1.36 -23.87
C ASP A 35 -23.75 -1.26 -23.77
N THR A 36 -23.03 -2.27 -24.28
CA THR A 36 -21.56 -2.22 -24.41
C THR A 36 -21.12 -1.08 -25.35
N TYR A 37 -21.78 -0.91 -26.50
CA TYR A 37 -21.46 0.22 -27.40
C TYR A 37 -21.72 1.58 -26.74
N LYS A 38 -22.75 1.72 -25.91
CA LYS A 38 -22.97 2.96 -25.14
C LYS A 38 -21.81 3.25 -24.18
N LEU A 39 -21.23 2.23 -23.55
CA LEU A 39 -20.06 2.40 -22.68
C LEU A 39 -18.82 2.83 -23.48
N PHE A 40 -18.61 2.28 -24.69
CA PHE A 40 -17.55 2.75 -25.58
C PHE A 40 -17.75 4.20 -26.01
N GLU A 41 -18.99 4.59 -26.31
CA GLU A 41 -19.35 5.97 -26.64
C GLU A 41 -19.14 6.91 -25.44
N GLU A 42 -19.55 6.50 -24.23
CA GLU A 42 -19.33 7.23 -22.98
C GLU A 42 -17.83 7.49 -22.75
N PHE A 43 -16.99 6.46 -22.91
CA PHE A 43 -15.53 6.57 -22.80
C PHE A 43 -14.97 7.62 -23.78
N ALA A 44 -15.38 7.56 -25.05
CA ALA A 44 -14.93 8.47 -26.09
C ALA A 44 -15.50 9.91 -25.95
N GLU A 45 -16.69 10.07 -25.36
CA GLU A 45 -17.28 11.38 -25.08
C GLU A 45 -16.61 12.08 -23.90
N ASN A 46 -16.28 11.34 -22.84
CA ASN A 46 -15.54 11.88 -21.69
C ASN A 46 -14.21 12.51 -22.11
N LYS A 47 -13.48 11.87 -23.03
CA LYS A 47 -12.26 12.45 -23.63
C LYS A 47 -12.49 13.86 -24.19
N LYS A 48 -13.61 14.11 -24.88
CA LYS A 48 -13.91 15.43 -25.46
C LYS A 48 -14.17 16.47 -24.37
N GLU A 49 -14.87 16.09 -23.31
CA GLU A 49 -15.12 16.97 -22.16
C GLU A 49 -13.82 17.36 -21.47
N ILE A 50 -12.92 16.39 -21.22
CA ILE A 50 -11.60 16.62 -20.63
C ILE A 50 -10.77 17.58 -21.50
N MET A 51 -10.74 17.35 -22.82
CA MET A 51 -10.02 18.23 -23.74
C MET A 51 -10.54 19.69 -23.73
N GLU A 52 -11.85 19.91 -23.51
CA GLU A 52 -12.39 21.27 -23.36
C GLU A 52 -12.00 21.89 -22.01
N LYS A 53 -12.08 21.13 -20.91
CA LYS A 53 -11.66 21.60 -19.58
C LYS A 53 -10.19 22.01 -19.56
N LEU A 54 -9.30 21.23 -20.17
CA LEU A 54 -7.86 21.48 -20.19
C LEU A 54 -7.46 22.84 -20.77
N LYS A 55 -8.25 23.41 -21.68
CA LYS A 55 -7.93 24.69 -22.35
C LYS A 55 -7.90 25.90 -21.40
N THR A 56 -8.54 25.80 -20.23
CA THR A 56 -8.67 26.91 -19.28
C THR A 56 -7.90 26.71 -17.98
N LEU A 57 -7.36 25.52 -17.74
CA LEU A 57 -6.67 25.16 -16.51
C LEU A 57 -5.20 25.57 -16.52
N ASN A 58 -4.65 25.84 -15.34
CA ASN A 58 -3.19 25.88 -15.16
C ASN A 58 -2.62 24.45 -15.03
N LYS A 59 -1.30 24.31 -15.05
CA LYS A 59 -0.62 23.01 -15.06
C LYS A 59 -0.92 22.15 -13.81
N ASP A 60 -1.01 22.75 -12.63
CA ASP A 60 -1.28 22.02 -11.38
C ASP A 60 -2.75 21.55 -11.33
N GLU A 61 -3.67 22.36 -11.84
CA GLU A 61 -5.07 21.98 -12.01
C GLU A 61 -5.23 20.87 -13.07
N ALA A 62 -4.45 20.92 -14.16
CA ALA A 62 -4.44 19.89 -15.19
C ALA A 62 -3.91 18.55 -14.66
N ASN A 63 -2.89 18.54 -13.79
CA ASN A 63 -2.45 17.32 -13.09
C ASN A 63 -3.60 16.68 -12.29
N LYS A 64 -4.34 17.48 -11.52
CA LYS A 64 -5.49 16.98 -10.74
C LYS A 64 -6.60 16.44 -11.63
N LEU A 65 -6.87 17.11 -12.76
CA LEU A 65 -7.83 16.62 -13.74
C LEU A 65 -7.39 15.29 -14.36
N TYR A 66 -6.09 15.09 -14.60
CA TYR A 66 -5.56 13.81 -15.06
C TYR A 66 -5.85 12.68 -14.06
N GLU A 67 -5.52 12.86 -12.78
CA GLU A 67 -5.75 11.81 -11.77
C GLU A 67 -7.24 11.45 -11.67
N GLN A 68 -8.13 12.45 -11.67
CA GLN A 68 -9.57 12.20 -11.69
C GLN A 68 -10.01 11.46 -12.96
N TYR A 69 -9.45 11.84 -14.11
CA TYR A 69 -9.82 11.23 -15.38
C TYR A 69 -9.39 9.77 -15.48
N VAL A 70 -8.25 9.39 -14.89
CA VAL A 70 -7.84 7.99 -14.78
C VAL A 70 -8.86 7.21 -13.95
N GLU A 71 -9.26 7.71 -12.78
CA GLU A 71 -10.27 7.06 -11.92
C GLU A 71 -11.64 6.94 -12.63
N ASP A 72 -12.07 8.00 -13.33
CA ASP A 72 -13.31 7.98 -14.11
C ASP A 72 -13.26 6.93 -15.23
N ASN A 73 -12.12 6.81 -15.91
CA ASN A 73 -11.90 5.80 -16.96
C ASN A 73 -11.87 4.38 -16.39
N GLU A 74 -11.19 4.13 -15.26
CA GLU A 74 -11.18 2.83 -14.58
C GLU A 74 -12.60 2.35 -14.25
N ASN A 75 -13.48 3.26 -13.79
CA ASN A 75 -14.89 2.95 -13.52
C ASN A 75 -15.67 2.56 -14.78
N ILE A 76 -15.37 3.16 -15.94
CA ILE A 76 -16.02 2.82 -17.21
C ILE A 76 -15.46 1.51 -17.76
N LEU A 77 -14.15 1.31 -17.71
CA LEU A 77 -13.48 0.08 -18.12
C LEU A 77 -13.96 -1.12 -17.29
N TYR A 78 -14.19 -0.94 -15.99
CA TYR A 78 -14.81 -1.96 -15.13
C TYR A 78 -16.20 -2.39 -15.67
N LYS A 79 -17.08 -1.43 -15.98
CA LYS A 79 -18.40 -1.72 -16.57
C LYS A 79 -18.30 -2.35 -17.95
N ILE A 80 -17.30 -1.96 -18.75
CA ILE A 80 -17.01 -2.59 -20.05
C ILE A 80 -16.65 -4.05 -19.80
N GLY A 81 -15.74 -4.34 -18.87
CA GLY A 81 -15.37 -5.69 -18.46
C GLY A 81 -16.58 -6.53 -18.09
N GLU A 82 -17.42 -6.07 -17.16
CA GLU A 82 -18.66 -6.76 -16.76
C GLU A 82 -19.60 -7.02 -17.95
N SER A 83 -19.78 -6.04 -18.82
CA SER A 83 -20.67 -6.19 -19.98
C SER A 83 -20.09 -7.04 -21.11
N THR A 84 -18.79 -7.32 -21.09
CA THR A 84 -18.07 -8.07 -22.13
C THR A 84 -17.47 -9.40 -21.67
N GLU A 85 -17.57 -9.76 -20.39
CA GLU A 85 -17.02 -10.97 -19.78
C GLU A 85 -17.23 -12.23 -20.66
N ASN A 86 -18.49 -12.58 -20.96
CA ASN A 86 -18.80 -13.77 -21.78
C ASN A 86 -18.19 -13.69 -23.19
N PHE A 87 -18.09 -12.50 -23.77
CA PHE A 87 -17.48 -12.31 -25.09
C PHE A 87 -15.97 -12.52 -25.00
N LEU A 88 -15.31 -11.94 -23.99
CA LEU A 88 -13.87 -12.05 -23.79
C LEU A 88 -13.45 -13.49 -23.46
N ASP A 89 -14.20 -14.19 -22.60
CA ASP A 89 -13.96 -15.61 -22.30
C ASP A 89 -14.08 -16.49 -23.55
N SER A 90 -15.02 -16.16 -24.44
CA SER A 90 -15.25 -16.93 -25.67
C SER A 90 -14.06 -16.88 -26.63
N ILE A 91 -13.18 -15.88 -26.53
CA ILE A 91 -11.99 -15.69 -27.37
C ILE A 91 -11.09 -16.94 -27.31
N TYR A 92 -10.88 -17.48 -26.10
CA TYR A 92 -10.03 -18.66 -25.89
C TYR A 92 -10.82 -19.91 -25.46
N TYR A 93 -11.91 -19.76 -24.71
CA TYR A 93 -12.65 -20.87 -24.11
C TYR A 93 -14.02 -21.13 -24.73
N GLY A 94 -14.41 -20.33 -25.73
CA GLY A 94 -15.63 -20.55 -26.49
C GLY A 94 -15.57 -21.82 -27.35
N PRO A 95 -16.70 -22.23 -27.95
CA PRO A 95 -16.72 -23.20 -29.04
C PRO A 95 -15.73 -22.79 -30.15
N VAL A 96 -15.21 -23.77 -30.92
CA VAL A 96 -14.19 -23.53 -31.96
C VAL A 96 -14.61 -22.45 -32.97
N GLU A 97 -15.91 -22.37 -33.26
CA GLU A 97 -16.52 -21.35 -34.12
C GLU A 97 -16.54 -19.93 -33.53
N GLU A 98 -16.36 -19.78 -32.22
CA GLU A 98 -16.31 -18.50 -31.51
C GLU A 98 -14.87 -18.09 -31.14
N GLN A 99 -13.96 -19.05 -30.98
CA GLN A 99 -12.55 -18.79 -30.68
C GLN A 99 -11.90 -17.88 -31.73
N PHE A 100 -11.06 -16.94 -31.28
CA PHE A 100 -10.48 -15.94 -32.16
C PHE A 100 -9.28 -16.46 -32.94
N THR A 101 -9.21 -16.04 -34.20
CA THR A 101 -7.98 -16.02 -35.00
C THR A 101 -7.33 -14.63 -34.92
N GLU A 102 -6.09 -14.50 -35.36
CA GLU A 102 -5.42 -13.19 -35.51
C GLU A 102 -6.25 -12.20 -36.33
N LYS A 103 -7.00 -12.67 -37.34
CA LYS A 103 -7.92 -11.82 -38.12
C LYS A 103 -9.09 -11.32 -37.28
N ASP A 104 -9.66 -12.18 -36.42
CA ASP A 104 -10.79 -11.81 -35.55
C ASP A 104 -10.36 -10.79 -34.49
N TRP A 105 -9.18 -10.98 -33.92
CA TRP A 105 -8.53 -10.02 -33.02
C TRP A 105 -8.34 -8.65 -33.70
N ASN A 106 -7.70 -8.65 -34.87
CA ASN A 106 -7.46 -7.42 -35.63
C ASN A 106 -8.74 -6.71 -36.07
N ASP A 107 -9.79 -7.46 -36.45
CA ASP A 107 -11.08 -6.88 -36.81
C ASP A 107 -11.80 -6.28 -35.58
N THR A 108 -11.64 -6.88 -34.40
CA THR A 108 -12.16 -6.33 -33.14
C THR A 108 -11.43 -5.06 -32.75
N ASN A 109 -10.10 -5.04 -32.80
CA ASN A 109 -9.32 -3.83 -32.51
C ASN A 109 -9.60 -2.69 -33.50
N LYS A 110 -9.95 -2.95 -34.76
CA LYS A 110 -10.42 -1.88 -35.67
C LYS A 110 -11.68 -1.17 -35.18
N ILE A 111 -12.53 -1.85 -34.41
CA ILE A 111 -13.75 -1.27 -33.85
C ILE A 111 -13.41 -0.52 -32.57
N LEU A 112 -12.71 -1.19 -31.64
CA LEU A 112 -12.33 -0.62 -30.35
C LEU A 112 -11.46 0.63 -30.51
N ASN A 113 -10.52 0.64 -31.46
CA ASN A 113 -9.64 1.78 -31.72
C ASN A 113 -10.42 3.05 -32.15
N LYS A 114 -11.67 2.93 -32.64
CA LYS A 114 -12.54 4.11 -32.91
C LYS A 114 -12.91 4.86 -31.63
N TYR A 115 -12.78 4.21 -30.48
CA TYR A 115 -13.12 4.70 -29.14
C TYR A 115 -11.88 4.84 -28.25
N ASP A 116 -10.66 4.77 -28.82
CA ASP A 116 -9.39 4.75 -28.08
C ASP A 116 -9.25 3.56 -27.11
N LEU A 117 -9.85 2.40 -27.46
CA LEU A 117 -9.79 1.15 -26.73
C LEU A 117 -9.11 0.04 -27.56
N GLU A 118 -8.60 -1.00 -26.90
CA GLU A 118 -8.07 -2.21 -27.55
C GLU A 118 -8.34 -3.49 -26.74
N LEU A 119 -8.35 -4.64 -27.43
CA LEU A 119 -8.20 -5.95 -26.80
C LEU A 119 -6.77 -6.09 -26.28
N TRP A 120 -6.66 -6.66 -25.09
CA TRP A 120 -5.39 -6.86 -24.41
C TRP A 120 -5.33 -8.24 -23.76
N ASP A 121 -4.38 -9.07 -24.18
CA ASP A 121 -4.11 -10.37 -23.57
C ASP A 121 -3.28 -10.16 -22.31
N VAL A 122 -3.83 -10.53 -21.15
CA VAL A 122 -3.18 -10.34 -19.85
C VAL A 122 -2.46 -11.60 -19.35
N GLY A 123 -2.41 -12.66 -20.16
CA GLY A 123 -1.89 -13.97 -19.77
C GLY A 123 -2.95 -14.90 -19.20
N GLU A 124 -2.55 -16.14 -18.91
CA GLU A 124 -3.42 -17.21 -18.39
C GLU A 124 -4.71 -17.47 -19.21
N GLY A 125 -4.70 -17.09 -20.49
CA GLY A 125 -5.88 -17.18 -21.36
C GLY A 125 -6.96 -16.16 -21.02
N MET A 126 -6.63 -15.07 -20.33
CA MET A 126 -7.54 -13.97 -20.04
C MET A 126 -7.30 -12.80 -21.01
N VAL A 127 -8.39 -12.20 -21.47
CA VAL A 127 -8.38 -11.03 -22.34
C VAL A 127 -9.23 -9.94 -21.70
N THR A 128 -8.76 -8.69 -21.75
CA THR A 128 -9.51 -7.52 -21.32
C THR A 128 -9.67 -6.51 -22.45
N ILE A 129 -10.54 -5.53 -22.26
CA ILE A 129 -10.59 -4.31 -23.07
C ILE A 129 -10.03 -3.18 -22.22
N ARG A 130 -9.00 -2.51 -22.73
CA ARG A 130 -8.34 -1.38 -22.05
C ARG A 130 -8.25 -0.15 -22.97
N GLU A 131 -7.83 0.98 -22.42
CA GLU A 131 -7.43 2.15 -23.20
C GLU A 131 -6.16 1.92 -24.03
N LEU A 132 -6.01 2.67 -25.12
CA LEU A 132 -4.75 2.71 -25.85
C LEU A 132 -3.62 3.28 -24.98
N PRO A 133 -2.40 2.71 -25.02
CA PRO A 133 -1.31 3.07 -24.11
C PRO A 133 -0.89 4.55 -24.20
N HIS A 134 -1.06 5.17 -25.37
CA HIS A 134 -0.71 6.57 -25.60
C HIS A 134 -1.82 7.58 -25.26
N LEU A 135 -3.01 7.13 -24.83
CA LEU A 135 -4.20 7.96 -24.63
C LEU A 135 -3.92 9.17 -23.74
N TYR A 136 -3.45 8.94 -22.52
CA TYR A 136 -3.24 10.02 -21.55
C TYR A 136 -2.10 10.95 -21.97
N TYR A 137 -1.00 10.41 -22.51
CA TYR A 137 0.09 11.24 -22.99
C TYR A 137 -0.39 12.19 -24.10
N ASP A 138 -1.17 11.70 -25.06
CA ASP A 138 -1.65 12.54 -26.16
C ASP A 138 -2.62 13.63 -25.75
N ILE A 139 -3.45 13.37 -24.74
CA ILE A 139 -4.40 14.36 -24.21
C ILE A 139 -3.65 15.42 -23.38
N PHE A 140 -2.72 15.01 -22.51
CA PHE A 140 -2.22 15.87 -21.43
C PHE A 140 -0.84 16.49 -21.66
N LYS A 141 -0.01 15.97 -22.59
CA LYS A 141 1.42 16.36 -22.75
C LYS A 141 1.71 17.86 -22.86
N ASP A 142 0.75 18.67 -23.30
CA ASP A 142 0.91 20.12 -23.48
C ASP A 142 0.26 20.95 -22.36
N TYR A 143 -0.47 20.31 -21.44
CA TYR A 143 -1.25 20.95 -20.38
C TYR A 143 -0.71 20.69 -18.98
N VAL A 144 0.02 19.60 -18.76
CA VAL A 144 0.52 19.20 -17.44
C VAL A 144 1.90 19.79 -17.12
N THR A 145 2.28 19.63 -15.85
CA THR A 145 3.65 19.86 -15.37
C THR A 145 4.69 18.97 -16.05
N ASP A 146 5.96 19.38 -16.00
CA ASP A 146 7.01 18.70 -16.78
C ASP A 146 7.32 17.28 -16.26
N ASP A 147 7.13 17.05 -14.96
CA ASP A 147 7.20 15.72 -14.34
C ASP A 147 6.04 14.85 -14.81
N TYR A 148 4.78 15.33 -14.80
CA TYR A 148 3.66 14.57 -15.35
C TYR A 148 3.84 14.27 -16.84
N LYS A 149 4.34 15.23 -17.63
CA LYS A 149 4.62 15.02 -19.05
C LYS A 149 5.62 13.89 -19.28
N GLU A 150 6.72 13.86 -18.53
CA GLU A 150 7.72 12.79 -18.64
C GLU A 150 7.16 11.46 -18.13
N TYR A 151 6.43 11.46 -17.00
CA TYR A 151 5.78 10.29 -16.45
C TYR A 151 4.85 9.63 -17.48
N LEU A 152 3.94 10.39 -18.07
CA LEU A 152 3.00 9.91 -19.08
C LEU A 152 3.70 9.41 -20.33
N LYS A 153 4.82 10.02 -20.71
CA LYS A 153 5.61 9.59 -21.86
C LYS A 153 6.28 8.24 -21.61
N ILE A 154 6.86 8.05 -20.43
CA ILE A 154 7.48 6.77 -20.05
C ILE A 154 6.39 5.70 -19.96
N TRP A 155 5.30 5.99 -19.24
CA TRP A 155 4.18 5.06 -19.07
C TRP A 155 3.57 4.64 -20.41
N ALA A 156 3.31 5.59 -21.31
CA ALA A 156 2.79 5.28 -22.64
C ALA A 156 3.69 4.34 -23.45
N LYS A 157 4.99 4.27 -23.17
CA LYS A 157 5.91 3.34 -23.80
C LYS A 157 5.95 1.99 -23.08
N ASP A 158 6.03 2.01 -21.75
CA ASP A 158 6.06 0.81 -20.92
C ASP A 158 4.74 0.01 -21.03
N ASP A 159 3.64 0.68 -21.33
CA ASP A 159 2.29 0.11 -21.45
C ASP A 159 1.99 -0.48 -22.86
N GLU A 160 2.90 -0.33 -23.83
CA GLU A 160 2.79 -0.98 -25.15
C GLU A 160 2.96 -2.51 -25.08
N GLU A 161 3.65 -3.01 -24.06
CA GLU A 161 3.96 -4.43 -23.87
C GLU A 161 4.00 -4.75 -22.37
N LEU A 162 3.24 -5.78 -21.97
CA LEU A 162 3.34 -6.33 -20.62
C LEU A 162 4.80 -6.65 -20.30
N TYR A 163 5.24 -6.39 -19.08
CA TYR A 163 6.55 -6.86 -18.65
C TYR A 163 6.46 -8.26 -18.01
N GLN A 164 5.29 -8.61 -17.46
CA GLN A 164 5.01 -9.88 -16.81
C GLN A 164 3.63 -10.43 -17.20
N ALA A 165 3.51 -11.75 -17.25
CA ALA A 165 2.26 -12.51 -17.37
C ALA A 165 2.49 -13.94 -16.86
N ASP A 166 1.46 -14.62 -16.35
CA ASP A 166 1.54 -16.01 -15.86
C ASP A 166 2.76 -16.22 -14.94
N ALA A 167 2.87 -15.40 -13.89
CA ALA A 167 3.98 -15.41 -12.92
C ALA A 167 5.41 -15.45 -13.54
N GLY A 168 5.59 -14.85 -14.71
CA GLY A 168 6.86 -14.80 -15.43
C GLY A 168 7.06 -13.51 -16.20
N LEU A 169 8.32 -13.14 -16.46
CA LEU A 169 8.65 -12.05 -17.37
C LEU A 169 8.30 -12.46 -18.81
N VAL A 170 7.58 -11.59 -19.52
CA VAL A 170 7.33 -11.72 -20.97
C VAL A 170 8.30 -10.86 -21.79
N ILE A 171 9.06 -9.98 -21.12
CA ILE A 171 10.20 -9.25 -21.69
C ILE A 171 11.52 -9.85 -21.21
N SER A 172 12.63 -9.44 -21.83
CA SER A 172 13.96 -9.84 -21.33
C SER A 172 14.30 -9.16 -20.00
N PHE A 173 15.13 -9.80 -19.17
CA PHE A 173 15.70 -9.14 -18.00
C PHE A 173 16.47 -7.86 -18.39
N GLU A 174 17.16 -7.85 -19.53
CA GLU A 174 17.85 -6.65 -20.04
C GLU A 174 16.88 -5.47 -20.19
N GLU A 175 15.70 -5.70 -20.78
CA GLU A 175 14.67 -4.68 -20.95
C GLU A 175 14.10 -4.20 -19.61
N LEU A 176 13.79 -5.11 -18.68
CA LEU A 176 13.36 -4.74 -17.33
C LEU A 176 14.41 -3.87 -16.63
N GLY A 177 15.70 -4.20 -16.81
CA GLY A 177 16.82 -3.36 -16.36
C GLY A 177 16.81 -1.96 -16.99
N GLU A 178 16.51 -1.82 -18.28
CA GLU A 178 16.38 -0.49 -18.91
C GLU A 178 15.16 0.29 -18.40
N ARG A 179 14.03 -0.39 -18.10
CA ARG A 179 12.86 0.24 -17.45
C ARG A 179 13.21 0.74 -16.05
N ILE A 180 13.95 -0.03 -15.24
CA ILE A 180 14.47 0.39 -13.92
C ILE A 180 15.27 1.69 -14.06
N ILE A 181 16.21 1.75 -15.01
CA ILE A 181 17.04 2.95 -15.22
C ILE A 181 16.21 4.15 -15.66
N THR A 182 15.20 3.94 -16.50
CA THR A 182 14.30 5.00 -16.96
C THR A 182 13.57 5.64 -15.78
N TRP A 183 13.02 4.83 -14.87
CA TRP A 183 12.33 5.32 -13.67
C TRP A 183 13.29 5.89 -12.61
N GLU A 184 14.51 5.35 -12.45
CA GLU A 184 15.55 5.97 -11.61
C GLU A 184 15.92 7.37 -12.11
N ASN A 185 16.04 7.54 -13.43
CA ASN A 185 16.33 8.84 -14.03
C ASN A 185 15.16 9.82 -13.86
N PHE A 186 13.91 9.36 -13.93
CA PHE A 186 12.75 10.17 -13.61
C PHE A 186 12.82 10.72 -12.18
N LEU A 187 13.06 9.86 -11.19
CA LEU A 187 13.13 10.27 -9.78
C LEU A 187 14.32 11.21 -9.51
N ASN A 188 15.45 11.01 -10.20
CA ASN A 188 16.60 11.90 -10.11
C ASN A 188 16.33 13.28 -10.72
N LYS A 189 15.58 13.33 -11.84
CA LYS A 189 15.21 14.57 -12.52
C LYS A 189 14.11 15.33 -11.78
N PHE A 190 13.19 14.62 -11.13
CA PHE A 190 12.03 15.19 -10.44
C PHE A 190 11.92 14.71 -8.98
N PRO A 191 12.90 15.02 -8.11
CA PRO A 191 12.98 14.49 -6.74
C PRO A 191 11.85 14.94 -5.80
N ASN A 192 11.15 16.02 -6.17
CA ASN A 192 10.03 16.62 -5.44
C ASN A 192 8.68 16.42 -6.15
N SER A 193 8.62 15.57 -7.19
CA SER A 193 7.36 15.27 -7.86
C SER A 193 6.37 14.61 -6.90
N ILE A 194 5.10 14.98 -7.00
CA ILE A 194 4.02 14.30 -6.26
C ILE A 194 3.84 12.85 -6.72
N LEU A 195 4.32 12.49 -7.92
CA LEU A 195 4.31 11.13 -8.46
C LEU A 195 5.40 10.23 -7.84
N LYS A 196 6.32 10.79 -7.05
CA LYS A 196 7.44 10.04 -6.47
C LYS A 196 7.00 8.77 -5.73
N PRO A 197 5.98 8.76 -4.86
CA PRO A 197 5.54 7.53 -4.19
C PRO A 197 5.07 6.46 -5.19
N LYS A 198 4.25 6.85 -6.18
CA LYS A 198 3.73 5.96 -7.23
C LYS A 198 4.88 5.33 -8.06
N VAL A 199 5.81 6.17 -8.52
CA VAL A 199 6.98 5.72 -9.29
C VAL A 199 7.93 4.87 -8.45
N THR A 200 8.10 5.19 -7.18
CA THR A 200 8.95 4.41 -6.27
C THR A 200 8.38 3.01 -6.05
N ALA A 201 7.07 2.88 -5.86
CA ALA A 201 6.42 1.58 -5.71
C ALA A 201 6.58 0.71 -6.96
N LEU A 202 6.31 1.26 -8.16
CA LEU A 202 6.53 0.56 -9.44
C LEU A 202 7.98 0.10 -9.59
N LEU A 203 8.93 1.03 -9.39
CA LEU A 203 10.35 0.76 -9.52
C LEU A 203 10.83 -0.32 -8.52
N ASN A 204 10.26 -0.35 -7.32
CA ASN A 204 10.57 -1.38 -6.34
C ASN A 204 10.03 -2.76 -6.76
N SER A 205 8.85 -2.83 -7.38
CA SER A 205 8.36 -4.07 -8.01
C SER A 205 9.32 -4.54 -9.09
N TYR A 206 9.73 -3.65 -10.00
CA TYR A 206 10.71 -4.00 -11.05
C TYR A 206 12.03 -4.49 -10.47
N ARG A 207 12.53 -3.88 -9.38
CA ARG A 207 13.74 -4.33 -8.70
C ARG A 207 13.58 -5.71 -8.06
N GLU A 208 12.42 -5.98 -7.46
CA GLU A 208 12.10 -7.29 -6.91
C GLU A 208 12.13 -8.35 -8.02
N ASP A 209 11.32 -8.16 -9.07
CA ASP A 209 11.19 -9.10 -10.19
C ASP A 209 12.53 -9.29 -10.92
N TYR A 210 13.31 -8.22 -11.08
CA TYR A 210 14.62 -8.27 -11.73
C TYR A 210 15.68 -9.03 -10.91
N ILE A 211 15.65 -8.93 -9.58
CA ILE A 211 16.69 -9.49 -8.70
C ILE A 211 16.32 -10.89 -8.21
N LEU A 212 15.07 -11.11 -7.86
CA LEU A 212 14.59 -12.37 -7.32
C LEU A 212 14.02 -13.27 -8.41
N GLY A 213 13.63 -12.71 -9.56
CA GLY A 213 12.92 -13.44 -10.59
C GLY A 213 11.48 -13.71 -10.17
N MET A 214 10.76 -14.41 -11.05
CA MET A 214 9.40 -14.86 -10.79
C MET A 214 9.31 -16.39 -10.94
N ASP A 215 8.19 -17.00 -10.59
CA ASP A 215 8.04 -18.46 -10.58
C ASP A 215 8.37 -19.10 -11.94
N ASN A 216 7.89 -18.51 -13.04
CA ASN A 216 8.12 -19.00 -14.40
C ASN A 216 9.38 -18.40 -15.06
N THR A 217 10.03 -17.43 -14.42
CA THR A 217 11.31 -16.83 -14.86
C THR A 217 12.25 -16.62 -13.66
N PRO A 218 12.65 -17.70 -12.98
CA PRO A 218 13.41 -17.58 -11.75
C PRO A 218 14.84 -17.09 -12.03
N THR A 219 15.43 -16.35 -11.09
CA THR A 219 16.85 -15.95 -11.15
C THR A 219 17.75 -16.92 -10.39
N ARG A 220 17.15 -17.83 -9.62
CA ARG A 220 17.83 -18.79 -8.75
C ARG A 220 17.26 -20.20 -8.92
N ASP A 221 18.13 -21.20 -8.86
CA ASP A 221 17.80 -22.63 -8.92
C ASP A 221 18.39 -23.38 -7.70
N GLY A 222 17.88 -24.57 -7.41
CA GLY A 222 18.35 -25.45 -6.34
C GLY A 222 17.71 -25.19 -4.97
N GLY A 223 18.24 -25.84 -3.93
CA GLY A 223 17.66 -25.84 -2.58
C GLY A 223 16.69 -26.99 -2.30
N TYR A 224 16.54 -27.92 -3.25
CA TYR A 224 15.74 -29.14 -3.15
C TYR A 224 16.60 -30.37 -3.50
N ASP A 225 16.26 -31.55 -3.01
CA ASP A 225 16.90 -32.83 -3.37
C ASP A 225 18.45 -32.85 -3.33
N ASN A 226 19.06 -32.10 -2.40
CA ASN A 226 20.51 -31.86 -2.31
C ASN A 226 21.15 -31.14 -3.51
N VAL A 227 20.34 -30.50 -4.37
CA VAL A 227 20.79 -29.61 -5.44
C VAL A 227 21.26 -28.30 -4.79
N PRO A 228 22.54 -27.90 -4.95
CA PRO A 228 23.03 -26.65 -4.40
C PRO A 228 22.32 -25.45 -5.02
N ILE A 229 22.06 -24.44 -4.19
CA ILE A 229 21.49 -23.18 -4.67
C ILE A 229 22.49 -22.49 -5.62
N THR A 230 22.03 -22.07 -6.80
CA THR A 230 22.80 -21.36 -7.84
C THR A 230 21.99 -20.22 -8.45
N ILE A 231 22.67 -19.24 -9.08
CA ILE A 231 22.02 -18.18 -9.87
C ILE A 231 22.03 -18.64 -11.34
N TYR A 232 20.92 -18.47 -12.06
CA TYR A 232 20.87 -18.78 -13.49
C TYR A 232 21.90 -17.94 -14.27
N GLU A 233 22.56 -18.56 -15.24
CA GLU A 233 23.62 -17.89 -16.01
C GLU A 233 23.11 -16.71 -16.84
N GLU A 234 21.84 -16.70 -17.24
CA GLU A 234 21.20 -15.55 -17.89
C GLU A 234 21.13 -14.35 -16.94
N ALA A 235 20.53 -14.53 -15.76
CA ALA A 235 20.44 -13.50 -14.73
C ALA A 235 21.83 -12.96 -14.34
N LYS A 236 22.81 -13.86 -14.16
CA LYS A 236 24.19 -13.48 -13.83
C LYS A 236 24.85 -12.59 -14.90
N LYS A 237 24.72 -12.96 -16.18
CA LYS A 237 25.23 -12.15 -17.29
C LYS A 237 24.57 -10.78 -17.34
N GLU A 238 23.27 -10.74 -17.09
CA GLU A 238 22.50 -9.52 -17.06
C GLU A 238 22.93 -8.61 -15.89
N TYR A 239 23.13 -9.16 -14.70
CA TYR A 239 23.67 -8.43 -13.56
C TYR A 239 25.05 -7.85 -13.84
N ASP A 240 25.95 -8.63 -14.47
CA ASP A 240 27.27 -8.15 -14.89
C ASP A 240 27.16 -7.01 -15.92
N ARG A 241 26.24 -7.12 -16.90
CA ARG A 241 25.94 -6.07 -17.88
C ARG A 241 25.46 -4.81 -17.18
N PHE A 242 24.45 -4.93 -16.33
CA PHE A 242 23.81 -3.82 -15.63
C PHE A 242 24.79 -3.08 -14.73
N MET A 243 25.52 -3.80 -13.87
CA MET A 243 26.54 -3.19 -12.99
C MET A 243 27.65 -2.47 -13.77
N LYS A 244 28.01 -2.97 -14.96
CA LYS A 244 29.01 -2.35 -15.82
C LYS A 244 28.48 -1.11 -16.56
N LYS A 245 27.26 -1.18 -17.08
CA LYS A 245 26.62 -0.11 -17.87
C LYS A 245 26.13 1.03 -16.97
N TYR A 246 25.63 0.70 -15.78
CA TYR A 246 24.99 1.62 -14.84
C TYR A 246 25.62 1.54 -13.43
N PRO A 247 26.93 1.78 -13.26
CA PRO A 247 27.62 1.59 -11.98
C PRO A 247 27.12 2.49 -10.85
N ASN A 248 26.44 3.59 -11.18
CA ASN A 248 25.88 4.55 -10.23
C ASN A 248 24.40 4.30 -9.91
N SER A 249 23.77 3.29 -10.52
CA SER A 249 22.38 2.94 -10.22
C SER A 249 22.29 2.43 -8.77
N PRO A 250 21.32 2.92 -7.97
CA PRO A 250 21.03 2.37 -6.65
C PRO A 250 20.73 0.87 -6.65
N THR A 251 20.26 0.32 -7.77
CA THR A 251 19.96 -1.10 -7.95
C THR A 251 21.23 -1.97 -7.93
N VAL A 252 22.40 -1.42 -8.25
CA VAL A 252 23.70 -2.13 -8.17
C VAL A 252 24.00 -2.64 -6.76
N GLU A 253 23.61 -1.89 -5.73
CA GLU A 253 23.81 -2.34 -4.35
C GLU A 253 22.96 -3.56 -4.02
N LEU A 254 21.71 -3.59 -4.50
CA LEU A 254 20.82 -4.72 -4.30
C LEU A 254 21.32 -5.97 -5.04
N ILE A 255 21.78 -5.82 -6.29
CA ILE A 255 22.38 -6.91 -7.09
C ILE A 255 23.58 -7.51 -6.35
N LYS A 256 24.50 -6.68 -5.84
CA LYS A 256 25.67 -7.17 -5.07
C LYS A 256 25.24 -7.90 -3.82
N TYR A 257 24.29 -7.34 -3.08
CA TYR A 257 23.77 -7.96 -1.88
C TYR A 257 23.10 -9.31 -2.17
N PHE A 258 22.34 -9.43 -3.27
CA PHE A 258 21.79 -10.69 -3.72
C PHE A 258 22.90 -11.71 -4.06
N ILE A 259 23.89 -11.32 -4.87
CA ILE A 259 25.01 -12.20 -5.25
C ILE A 259 25.84 -12.67 -4.04
N GLU A 260 25.93 -11.87 -2.99
CA GLU A 260 26.61 -12.25 -1.74
C GLU A 260 25.78 -13.22 -0.89
N ASN A 261 24.44 -13.16 -0.98
CA ASN A 261 23.52 -13.82 -0.07
C ASN A 261 22.57 -14.84 -0.72
N TYR A 262 22.67 -15.10 -2.03
CA TYR A 262 21.70 -15.90 -2.79
C TYR A 262 21.47 -17.31 -2.25
N LYS A 263 22.43 -17.87 -1.48
CA LYS A 263 22.31 -19.18 -0.83
C LYS A 263 21.42 -19.18 0.43
N ASN A 264 21.01 -18.00 0.91
CA ASN A 264 20.13 -17.89 2.06
C ASN A 264 18.71 -18.32 1.66
N GLU A 265 18.12 -19.23 2.43
CA GLU A 265 16.74 -19.70 2.20
C GLU A 265 15.74 -18.52 2.27
N ASN A 266 16.00 -17.55 3.15
CA ASN A 266 15.20 -16.34 3.34
C ASN A 266 15.61 -15.17 2.43
N ILE A 267 16.29 -15.42 1.30
CA ILE A 267 16.78 -14.34 0.42
C ILE A 267 15.66 -13.39 -0.05
N HIS A 268 14.45 -13.91 -0.25
CA HIS A 268 13.32 -13.13 -0.74
C HIS A 268 12.95 -12.02 0.26
N ASP A 269 12.76 -12.40 1.53
CA ASP A 269 12.49 -11.48 2.63
C ASP A 269 13.66 -10.50 2.86
N LEU A 270 14.91 -10.95 2.71
CA LEU A 270 16.09 -10.09 2.85
C LEU A 270 16.18 -9.02 1.75
N ILE A 271 15.90 -9.36 0.50
CA ILE A 271 15.93 -8.40 -0.61
C ILE A 271 14.75 -7.42 -0.50
N LYS A 272 13.54 -7.91 -0.21
CA LYS A 272 12.38 -7.05 0.08
C LYS A 272 12.67 -6.05 1.19
N SER A 273 13.23 -6.52 2.29
CA SER A 273 13.64 -5.66 3.41
C SER A 273 14.62 -4.60 2.95
N LYS A 274 15.63 -4.97 2.14
CA LYS A 274 16.66 -4.02 1.69
C LYS A 274 16.13 -2.99 0.68
N ILE A 275 15.19 -3.38 -0.17
CA ILE A 275 14.46 -2.45 -1.05
C ILE A 275 13.68 -1.45 -0.20
N PHE A 276 12.90 -1.95 0.76
CA PHE A 276 12.11 -1.14 1.67
C PHE A 276 12.98 -0.12 2.42
N GLU A 277 14.06 -0.59 3.04
CA GLU A 277 15.01 0.22 3.80
C GLU A 277 15.63 1.36 3.00
N LYS A 278 15.87 1.13 1.72
CA LYS A 278 16.64 2.05 0.88
C LYS A 278 15.75 3.04 0.15
N PHE A 279 14.53 2.64 -0.22
CA PHE A 279 13.71 3.40 -1.15
C PHE A 279 12.35 3.81 -0.61
N GLU A 280 11.85 3.18 0.45
CA GLU A 280 10.54 3.50 1.00
C GLU A 280 10.65 4.28 2.31
N LYS A 281 9.68 5.17 2.55
CA LYS A 281 9.56 5.84 3.84
C LYS A 281 8.98 4.82 4.82
N ASP A 282 9.68 4.59 5.91
CA ASP A 282 9.16 3.79 7.01
C ASP A 282 7.91 4.46 7.60
N GLN A 283 6.74 3.86 7.38
CA GLN A 283 5.47 4.36 7.90
C GLN A 283 5.30 4.13 9.40
N SER A 284 6.26 3.43 10.05
CA SER A 284 6.19 3.14 11.48
C SER A 284 6.01 4.39 12.33
N ILE A 285 6.61 5.53 11.99
CA ILE A 285 6.42 6.78 12.75
C ILE A 285 4.96 7.27 12.67
N ASP A 286 4.36 7.24 11.48
CA ASP A 286 2.98 7.68 11.30
C ASP A 286 2.02 6.71 12.02
N VAL A 287 2.25 5.39 11.91
CA VAL A 287 1.48 4.36 12.65
C VAL A 287 1.63 4.49 14.17
N ILE A 288 2.84 4.70 14.68
CA ILE A 288 3.06 4.94 16.11
C ILE A 288 2.31 6.22 16.51
N SER A 289 2.40 7.29 15.72
CA SER A 289 1.71 8.55 15.99
C SER A 289 0.20 8.33 16.10
N GLU A 290 -0.43 7.63 15.17
CA GLU A 290 -1.88 7.37 15.19
C GLU A 290 -2.35 6.52 16.39
N ASN A 291 -1.46 5.68 16.92
CA ASN A 291 -1.86 4.63 17.88
C ASN A 291 -1.33 4.84 19.30
N LEU A 292 -0.26 5.60 19.51
CA LEU A 292 0.42 5.71 20.80
C LEU A 292 -0.51 6.24 21.90
N GLY A 293 -1.23 7.33 21.65
CA GLY A 293 -2.05 8.01 22.66
C GLY A 293 -3.16 7.10 23.19
N LYS A 294 -3.91 6.46 22.28
CA LYS A 294 -4.95 5.50 22.65
C LYS A 294 -4.38 4.29 23.38
N MET A 295 -3.22 3.76 22.96
CA MET A 295 -2.65 2.56 23.58
C MET A 295 -2.14 2.85 25.00
N ILE A 296 -1.61 4.05 25.26
CA ILE A 296 -1.23 4.48 26.62
C ILE A 296 -2.49 4.61 27.50
N ALA A 297 -3.53 5.27 27.00
CA ALA A 297 -4.81 5.41 27.73
C ALA A 297 -5.45 4.05 28.04
N ILE A 298 -5.51 3.15 27.05
CA ILE A 298 -6.00 1.78 27.22
C ILE A 298 -5.19 1.02 28.26
N LYS A 299 -3.86 1.16 28.26
CA LYS A 299 -2.99 0.53 29.27
C LYS A 299 -3.30 1.04 30.68
N GLY A 300 -3.45 2.36 30.85
CA GLY A 300 -3.84 2.95 32.14
C GLY A 300 -5.20 2.45 32.63
N ASN A 301 -6.21 2.43 31.76
CA ASN A 301 -7.52 1.88 32.09
C ASN A 301 -7.46 0.38 32.41
N TYR A 302 -6.71 -0.40 31.65
CA TYR A 302 -6.49 -1.83 31.90
C TYR A 302 -5.89 -2.07 33.29
N GLU A 303 -4.85 -1.32 33.66
CA GLU A 303 -4.23 -1.40 34.98
C GLU A 303 -5.25 -1.06 36.09
N ASN A 304 -6.05 -0.02 35.89
CA ASN A 304 -7.05 0.45 36.86
C ASN A 304 -8.27 -0.48 37.01
N PHE A 305 -8.76 -1.09 35.94
CA PHE A 305 -10.00 -1.88 35.95
C PHE A 305 -9.77 -3.39 36.08
N ILE A 306 -8.66 -3.89 35.55
CA ILE A 306 -8.36 -5.32 35.51
C ILE A 306 -7.30 -5.69 36.54
N LEU A 307 -6.18 -4.97 36.59
CA LEU A 307 -5.03 -5.33 37.43
C LEU A 307 -4.99 -4.66 38.80
N ALA A 308 -6.07 -4.01 39.25
CA ALA A 308 -6.14 -3.30 40.53
C ALA A 308 -5.90 -4.21 41.77
N ASP A 309 -6.70 -4.17 42.82
CA ASP A 309 -6.48 -4.95 44.07
C ASP A 309 -6.53 -6.50 43.89
N ASN A 310 -6.47 -7.01 42.67
CA ASN A 310 -6.51 -8.41 42.30
C ASN A 310 -5.09 -8.98 42.10
N ASN A 311 -4.86 -10.18 42.62
CA ASN A 311 -3.74 -10.99 42.15
C ASN A 311 -4.05 -11.47 40.72
N TRP A 312 -3.13 -11.24 39.79
CA TRP A 312 -3.24 -11.70 38.42
C TRP A 312 -2.25 -12.83 38.12
N ILE A 313 -2.62 -13.73 37.21
CA ILE A 313 -1.79 -14.86 36.76
C ILE A 313 -1.98 -15.02 35.26
N ALA A 314 -0.88 -15.09 34.51
CA ALA A 314 -0.91 -15.46 33.10
C ALA A 314 -0.63 -16.96 32.94
N ASP A 315 -1.56 -17.69 32.31
CA ASP A 315 -1.39 -19.08 31.89
C ASP A 315 -1.14 -19.12 30.38
N LEU A 316 0.13 -19.24 30.00
CA LEU A 316 0.54 -19.30 28.60
C LEU A 316 0.14 -20.62 27.92
N SER A 317 -0.13 -21.69 28.68
CA SER A 317 -0.53 -22.99 28.11
C SER A 317 -1.98 -22.95 27.67
N GLU A 318 -2.85 -22.43 28.53
CA GLU A 318 -4.28 -22.27 28.23
C GLU A 318 -4.56 -21.03 27.38
N GLY A 319 -3.66 -20.03 27.41
CA GLY A 319 -3.79 -18.81 26.62
C GLY A 319 -4.71 -17.78 27.26
N TYR A 320 -4.63 -17.64 28.60
CA TYR A 320 -5.45 -16.70 29.36
C TYR A 320 -4.64 -15.93 30.40
N ILE A 321 -5.11 -14.73 30.72
CA ILE A 321 -4.79 -14.05 31.98
C ILE A 321 -6.00 -14.10 32.91
N TYR A 322 -5.75 -14.44 34.17
CA TYR A 322 -6.74 -14.47 35.24
C TYR A 322 -6.53 -13.27 36.14
N SER A 323 -7.62 -12.54 36.45
CA SER A 323 -7.63 -11.48 37.46
C SER A 323 -8.83 -11.70 38.39
N GLY A 324 -8.54 -12.15 39.62
CA GLY A 324 -9.56 -12.67 40.51
C GLY A 324 -10.27 -13.89 39.90
N GLU A 325 -11.60 -13.80 39.73
CA GLU A 325 -12.42 -14.86 39.12
C GLU A 325 -12.64 -14.68 37.61
N LYS A 326 -12.12 -13.59 37.02
CA LYS A 326 -12.29 -13.29 35.59
C LYS A 326 -11.11 -13.81 34.79
N GLU A 327 -11.39 -14.26 33.57
CA GLU A 327 -10.39 -14.72 32.61
C GLU A 327 -10.50 -13.93 31.31
N TYR A 328 -9.35 -13.65 30.70
CA TYR A 328 -9.25 -12.92 29.43
C TYR A 328 -8.28 -13.64 28.49
N PRO A 329 -8.67 -13.93 27.24
CA PRO A 329 -7.78 -14.59 26.30
C PRO A 329 -6.56 -13.72 26.00
N ILE A 330 -5.40 -14.36 25.77
CA ILE A 330 -4.18 -13.68 25.35
C ILE A 330 -3.66 -14.20 24.03
N GLN A 331 -2.85 -13.38 23.36
CA GLN A 331 -2.12 -13.72 22.15
C GLN A 331 -0.70 -13.19 22.26
N ILE A 332 0.31 -14.02 22.00
CA ILE A 332 1.70 -13.62 22.15
C ILE A 332 2.11 -12.73 20.97
N ILE A 333 2.77 -11.61 21.28
CA ILE A 333 3.27 -10.65 20.30
C ILE A 333 4.74 -10.94 19.99
N GLY A 334 5.58 -11.06 21.03
CA GLY A 334 7.01 -11.30 20.86
C GLY A 334 7.75 -11.34 22.19
N ILE A 335 9.06 -11.56 22.11
CA ILE A 335 9.94 -11.68 23.27
C ILE A 335 11.14 -10.74 23.09
N SER A 336 11.41 -9.92 24.10
CA SER A 336 12.67 -9.18 24.21
C SER A 336 13.66 -9.94 25.07
N SER A 337 14.86 -10.17 24.56
CA SER A 337 15.93 -10.89 25.25
C SER A 337 17.20 -10.04 25.33
N LEU A 338 17.81 -10.00 26.52
CA LEU A 338 19.09 -9.35 26.76
C LEU A 338 20.24 -10.28 26.35
N LYS A 339 21.14 -9.79 25.50
CA LYS A 339 22.34 -10.51 25.07
C LYS A 339 23.49 -10.27 26.04
N GLY A 340 24.47 -11.18 26.02
CA GLY A 340 25.66 -11.10 26.89
C GLY A 340 26.54 -9.87 26.68
N ASP A 341 26.38 -9.15 25.56
CA ASP A 341 27.04 -7.87 25.28
C ASP A 341 26.26 -6.64 25.80
N GLY A 342 25.14 -6.88 26.49
CA GLY A 342 24.26 -5.84 27.02
C GLY A 342 23.28 -5.28 25.98
N SER A 343 23.29 -5.76 24.74
CA SER A 343 22.29 -5.36 23.74
C SER A 343 20.99 -6.14 23.92
N GLU A 344 19.85 -5.49 23.66
CA GLU A 344 18.56 -6.17 23.65
C GLU A 344 18.12 -6.49 22.22
N THR A 345 17.46 -7.63 22.06
CA THR A 345 16.91 -8.08 20.78
C THR A 345 15.47 -8.48 20.97
N TRP A 346 14.61 -8.01 20.07
CA TRP A 346 13.24 -8.48 19.95
C TRP A 346 13.15 -9.60 18.93
N THR A 347 12.36 -10.62 19.25
CA THR A 347 11.97 -11.68 18.32
C THR A 347 10.45 -11.77 18.29
N TRP A 348 9.86 -11.65 17.12
CA TRP A 348 8.42 -11.78 16.94
C TRP A 348 7.94 -13.20 17.24
N ALA A 349 6.70 -13.32 17.75
CA ALA A 349 6.21 -14.60 18.26
C ALA A 349 5.97 -15.67 17.19
N TRP A 350 5.89 -15.31 15.90
CA TRP A 350 5.82 -16.30 14.81
C TRP A 350 7.09 -17.15 14.66
N GLU A 351 8.22 -16.75 15.25
CA GLU A 351 9.44 -17.57 15.29
C GLU A 351 9.42 -18.65 16.37
N TYR A 352 8.42 -18.63 17.26
CA TYR A 352 8.31 -19.52 18.40
C TYR A 352 7.15 -20.52 18.24
N SER A 353 6.82 -20.89 16.99
CA SER A 353 5.78 -21.88 16.68
C SER A 353 6.03 -23.26 17.31
N ASP A 354 7.29 -23.59 17.56
CA ASP A 354 7.68 -24.85 18.22
C ASP A 354 7.57 -24.78 19.75
N ASN A 355 7.53 -23.57 20.31
CA ASN A 355 7.51 -23.33 21.76
C ASN A 355 6.10 -23.05 22.30
N PHE A 356 5.23 -22.49 21.47
CA PHE A 356 3.89 -22.06 21.88
C PHE A 356 2.80 -22.77 21.09
N ASN A 357 1.63 -22.90 21.70
CA ASN A 357 0.46 -23.41 21.02
C ASN A 357 0.07 -22.48 19.85
N GLU A 358 -0.21 -23.03 18.67
CA GLU A 358 -0.61 -22.24 17.50
C GLU A 358 -1.80 -21.31 17.78
N LYS A 359 -2.72 -21.71 18.68
CA LYS A 359 -3.89 -20.93 19.08
C LYS A 359 -3.55 -19.57 19.70
N ILE A 360 -2.40 -19.43 20.36
CA ILE A 360 -1.97 -18.17 20.97
C ILE A 360 -1.05 -17.34 20.07
N LEU A 361 -0.80 -17.82 18.84
CA LEU A 361 0.02 -17.14 17.81
C LEU A 361 -0.83 -16.63 16.63
N THR A 362 -2.13 -16.90 16.61
CA THR A 362 -3.01 -16.52 15.49
C THR A 362 -2.99 -15.03 15.21
N PHE A 363 -3.00 -14.21 16.27
CA PHE A 363 -2.91 -12.75 16.16
C PHE A 363 -1.63 -12.33 15.44
N ILE A 364 -0.47 -12.76 15.92
CA ILE A 364 0.80 -12.26 15.37
C ILE A 364 1.04 -12.77 13.94
N ASN A 365 0.55 -13.98 13.62
CA ASN A 365 0.62 -14.53 12.28
C ASN A 365 -0.21 -13.70 11.28
N ASN A 366 -1.36 -13.17 11.70
CA ASN A 366 -2.16 -12.24 10.88
C ASN A 366 -1.49 -10.86 10.79
N ILE A 367 -1.11 -10.29 11.93
CA ILE A 367 -0.51 -8.96 12.03
C ILE A 367 0.79 -8.84 11.23
N ARG A 368 1.56 -9.93 11.09
CA ARG A 368 2.71 -9.99 10.20
C ARG A 368 2.37 -9.58 8.76
N TRP A 369 1.26 -10.08 8.22
CA TRP A 369 0.85 -9.80 6.84
C TRP A 369 0.25 -8.41 6.72
N ILE A 370 -0.63 -8.01 7.64
CA ILE A 370 -1.17 -6.64 7.70
C ILE A 370 -0.03 -5.62 7.78
N GLY A 371 0.97 -5.85 8.63
CA GLY A 371 2.11 -4.96 8.76
C GLY A 371 2.98 -4.88 7.51
N ARG A 372 3.10 -5.97 6.74
CA ARG A 372 3.79 -5.99 5.44
C ARG A 372 2.98 -5.24 4.37
N ASP A 373 1.66 -5.40 4.35
CA ASP A 373 0.78 -4.67 3.42
C ASP A 373 0.79 -3.16 3.71
N LEU A 374 0.83 -2.79 4.99
CA LEU A 374 1.03 -1.41 5.46
C LEU A 374 2.49 -0.94 5.33
N LYS A 375 3.38 -1.75 4.74
CA LYS A 375 4.77 -1.36 4.47
C LYS A 375 5.50 -0.91 5.74
N LEU A 376 5.30 -1.64 6.83
CA LEU A 376 5.94 -1.38 8.12
C LEU A 376 7.19 -2.24 8.25
N ARG A 377 8.36 -1.59 8.26
CA ARG A 377 9.68 -2.27 8.24
C ARG A 377 9.82 -3.36 9.30
N VAL A 378 9.26 -3.09 10.48
CA VAL A 378 9.40 -3.95 11.66
C VAL A 378 8.83 -5.36 11.45
N PHE A 379 7.96 -5.60 10.46
CA PHE A 379 7.37 -6.91 10.16
C PHE A 379 8.07 -7.69 9.03
N TYR A 380 9.11 -7.12 8.41
CA TYR A 380 9.92 -7.82 7.42
C TYR A 380 11.06 -8.64 8.04
N ASN A 381 11.59 -8.18 9.18
CA ASN A 381 12.60 -8.88 9.94
C ASN A 381 11.97 -9.59 11.15
N SER A 382 12.23 -10.88 11.30
CA SER A 382 11.73 -11.64 12.45
C SER A 382 12.45 -11.32 13.77
N LYS A 383 13.66 -10.77 13.68
CA LYS A 383 14.49 -10.34 14.81
C LYS A 383 14.95 -8.90 14.62
N LEU A 384 14.78 -8.08 15.64
CA LEU A 384 15.10 -6.66 15.63
C LEU A 384 16.06 -6.32 16.77
N LYS A 385 17.05 -5.49 16.50
CA LYS A 385 17.86 -4.89 17.56
C LYS A 385 17.04 -3.77 18.21
N LEU A 386 16.91 -3.80 19.54
CA LEU A 386 16.20 -2.76 20.26
C LEU A 386 17.07 -1.51 20.45
N SER A 387 16.43 -0.35 20.48
CA SER A 387 16.98 0.97 20.76
C SER A 387 15.94 1.80 21.55
N ASP A 388 16.29 3.03 21.91
CA ASP A 388 15.34 3.95 22.55
C ASP A 388 14.10 4.20 21.66
N GLU A 389 14.32 4.35 20.35
CA GLU A 389 13.26 4.59 19.35
C GLU A 389 12.46 3.33 18.99
N VAL A 390 13.13 2.18 18.90
CA VAL A 390 12.51 0.89 18.56
C VAL A 390 12.67 -0.04 19.75
N ASN A 391 11.72 0.01 20.67
CA ASN A 391 11.67 -0.82 21.87
C ASN A 391 10.44 -1.75 21.87
N ALA A 392 10.40 -2.71 22.79
CA ALA A 392 9.36 -3.73 22.86
C ALA A 392 7.94 -3.18 23.06
N ASN A 393 7.79 -2.06 23.79
CA ASN A 393 6.49 -1.39 23.95
C ASN A 393 6.02 -0.79 22.63
N ILE A 394 6.92 -0.09 21.91
CA ILE A 394 6.61 0.46 20.58
C ILE A 394 6.20 -0.64 19.60
N LEU A 395 6.92 -1.75 19.57
CA LEU A 395 6.58 -2.88 18.70
C LEU A 395 5.21 -3.49 19.06
N SER A 396 4.88 -3.55 20.35
CA SER A 396 3.56 -4.00 20.82
C SER A 396 2.45 -3.01 20.48
N ILE A 397 2.70 -1.70 20.59
CA ILE A 397 1.79 -0.63 20.17
C ILE A 397 1.50 -0.71 18.67
N ILE A 398 2.53 -0.93 17.84
CA ILE A 398 2.35 -1.10 16.40
C ILE A 398 1.47 -2.34 16.14
N ALA A 399 1.81 -3.49 16.72
CA ALA A 399 1.08 -4.74 16.50
C ALA A 399 -0.39 -4.64 16.93
N CYS A 400 -0.68 -4.12 18.13
CA CYS A 400 -2.04 -3.93 18.60
C CYS A 400 -2.77 -2.82 17.83
N GLY A 401 -2.08 -1.72 17.52
CA GLY A 401 -2.65 -0.55 16.85
C GLY A 401 -3.17 -0.85 15.45
N ILE A 402 -2.40 -1.58 14.64
CA ILE A 402 -2.78 -1.92 13.26
C ILE A 402 -3.81 -3.05 13.16
N SER A 403 -4.11 -3.74 14.27
CA SER A 403 -5.08 -4.82 14.27
C SER A 403 -6.52 -4.36 14.03
N GLY A 404 -6.83 -3.10 14.39
CA GLY A 404 -8.20 -2.59 14.45
C GLY A 404 -9.07 -3.22 15.54
N GLU A 405 -8.52 -4.14 16.34
CA GLU A 405 -9.22 -4.80 17.44
C GLU A 405 -9.12 -3.98 18.73
N ASN A 406 -10.12 -4.12 19.60
CA ASN A 406 -10.09 -3.57 20.96
C ASN A 406 -9.20 -4.44 21.85
N LEU A 407 -7.92 -4.10 21.92
CA LEU A 407 -6.89 -4.85 22.65
C LEU A 407 -6.17 -3.96 23.64
N ALA A 408 -5.80 -4.53 24.79
CA ALA A 408 -4.67 -4.04 25.59
C ALA A 408 -3.46 -4.95 25.35
N PHE A 409 -2.29 -4.54 25.81
CA PHE A 409 -1.13 -5.43 25.88
C PHE A 409 -0.44 -5.28 27.22
N ASP A 410 0.22 -6.36 27.63
CA ASP A 410 1.07 -6.36 28.80
C ASP A 410 2.24 -7.32 28.58
N ASN A 411 3.06 -7.51 29.61
CA ASN A 411 4.29 -8.25 29.55
C ASN A 411 4.52 -9.08 30.80
N LEU A 412 5.22 -10.21 30.61
CA LEU A 412 5.58 -11.15 31.65
C LEU A 412 7.08 -11.43 31.58
N ASN A 413 7.76 -11.30 32.72
CA ASN A 413 9.16 -11.68 32.80
C ASN A 413 9.29 -13.20 32.87
N LEU A 414 9.99 -13.79 31.90
CA LEU A 414 10.20 -15.22 31.76
C LEU A 414 11.44 -15.73 32.54
N VAL A 415 11.79 -15.08 33.66
CA VAL A 415 12.91 -15.53 34.51
C VAL A 415 12.68 -17.00 34.90
N TYR A 416 13.74 -17.81 34.78
CA TYR A 416 13.74 -19.25 35.07
C TYR A 416 13.01 -20.15 34.07
N THR A 417 12.64 -19.64 32.89
CA THR A 417 12.20 -20.48 31.75
C THR A 417 13.35 -20.71 30.76
N GLU A 418 13.18 -21.66 29.83
CA GLU A 418 14.15 -21.94 28.76
C GLU A 418 14.31 -20.78 27.76
N LEU A 419 13.26 -19.97 27.56
CA LEU A 419 13.25 -18.90 26.56
C LEU A 419 13.97 -17.62 26.99
N GLN A 420 14.10 -17.36 28.30
CA GLN A 420 14.75 -16.19 28.92
C GLN A 420 14.47 -14.81 28.28
N GLY A 421 13.78 -13.93 29.00
CA GLY A 421 13.51 -12.56 28.54
C GLY A 421 12.20 -12.02 29.07
N THR A 422 11.66 -11.01 28.40
CA THR A 422 10.33 -10.46 28.68
C THR A 422 9.42 -10.80 27.51
N LEU A 423 8.34 -11.53 27.78
CA LEU A 423 7.31 -11.88 26.81
C LEU A 423 6.22 -10.82 26.82
N TYR A 424 5.82 -10.38 25.63
CA TYR A 424 4.75 -9.41 25.43
C TYR A 424 3.54 -10.10 24.80
N TYR A 425 2.35 -9.79 25.30
CA TYR A 425 1.10 -10.40 24.86
C TYR A 425 -0.02 -9.37 24.75
N ALA A 426 -0.86 -9.52 23.72
CA ALA A 426 -2.12 -8.83 23.57
C ALA A 426 -3.21 -9.55 24.39
N ILE A 427 -4.18 -8.79 24.89
CA ILE A 427 -5.28 -9.28 25.74
C ILE A 427 -6.59 -8.95 25.03
N LYS A 428 -7.43 -9.97 24.83
CA LYS A 428 -8.70 -9.88 24.12
C LYS A 428 -9.89 -9.89 25.09
N ASP A 429 -11.07 -9.61 24.55
CA ASP A 429 -12.36 -9.68 25.25
C ASP A 429 -12.41 -8.88 26.56
N LEU A 430 -11.68 -7.77 26.58
CA LEU A 430 -11.67 -6.83 27.70
C LEU A 430 -13.00 -6.06 27.77
N PRO A 431 -13.44 -5.67 28.98
CA PRO A 431 -14.67 -4.93 29.15
C PRO A 431 -14.53 -3.49 28.59
N ASN A 432 -15.65 -2.91 28.13
CA ASN A 432 -15.67 -1.62 27.41
C ASN A 432 -15.08 -0.46 28.22
N GLU A 433 -15.09 -0.55 29.55
CA GLU A 433 -14.47 0.40 30.47
C GLU A 433 -12.98 0.58 30.19
N VAL A 434 -12.29 -0.47 29.74
CA VAL A 434 -10.87 -0.39 29.36
C VAL A 434 -10.63 0.52 28.15
N PHE A 435 -11.61 0.60 27.24
CA PHE A 435 -11.54 1.39 26.01
C PHE A 435 -12.28 2.73 26.12
N SER A 436 -12.59 3.17 27.34
CA SER A 436 -13.32 4.41 27.56
C SER A 436 -12.42 5.64 27.38
N PRO A 437 -12.99 6.77 26.90
CA PRO A 437 -12.27 8.04 26.80
C PRO A 437 -11.68 8.47 28.14
N VAL A 438 -10.56 9.18 28.07
CA VAL A 438 -9.88 9.80 29.20
C VAL A 438 -10.31 11.26 29.37
N ASP A 439 -10.17 11.77 30.60
CA ASP A 439 -10.48 13.17 30.89
C ASP A 439 -9.43 14.12 30.30
N LEU A 440 -9.73 15.42 30.32
CA LEU A 440 -8.86 16.45 29.76
C LEU A 440 -7.45 16.48 30.39
N ARG A 441 -7.32 16.15 31.68
CA ARG A 441 -6.02 16.15 32.37
C ARG A 441 -5.18 14.97 31.91
N GLU A 442 -5.75 13.77 31.98
CA GLU A 442 -5.06 12.55 31.54
C GLU A 442 -4.70 12.63 30.04
N PHE A 443 -5.60 13.15 29.20
CA PHE A 443 -5.31 13.41 27.79
C PHE A 443 -4.07 14.30 27.63
N SER A 444 -4.02 15.42 28.36
CA SER A 444 -2.94 16.39 28.29
C SER A 444 -1.61 15.80 28.76
N ASP A 445 -1.63 15.04 29.85
CA ASP A 445 -0.44 14.37 30.40
C ASP A 445 0.12 13.34 29.42
N ILE A 446 -0.75 12.55 28.78
CA ILE A 446 -0.34 11.60 27.73
C ILE A 446 0.27 12.34 26.54
N VAL A 447 -0.31 13.46 26.10
CA VAL A 447 0.21 14.23 24.97
C VAL A 447 1.61 14.75 25.25
N VAL A 448 1.81 15.43 26.38
CA VAL A 448 3.09 16.04 26.74
C VAL A 448 4.16 14.97 26.93
N SER A 449 3.87 13.94 27.74
CA SER A 449 4.83 12.87 28.01
C SER A 449 5.21 12.07 26.76
N SER A 450 4.28 11.89 25.83
CA SER A 450 4.57 11.17 24.59
C SER A 450 5.46 11.98 23.65
N ILE A 451 5.20 13.28 23.51
CA ILE A 451 5.96 14.16 22.61
C ILE A 451 7.39 14.37 23.11
N ASP A 452 7.59 14.39 24.44
CA ASP A 452 8.92 14.53 25.03
C ASP A 452 9.80 13.28 24.86
N VAL A 453 9.18 12.11 24.76
CA VAL A 453 9.89 10.81 24.76
C VAL A 453 10.04 10.22 23.36
N TYR A 454 9.05 10.39 22.50
CA TYR A 454 8.97 9.68 21.22
C TYR A 454 9.09 10.63 20.03
N THR A 455 9.76 10.16 18.98
CA THR A 455 9.75 10.82 17.67
C THR A 455 8.40 10.59 17.00
N LEU A 456 7.55 11.63 16.97
CA LEU A 456 6.18 11.54 16.46
C LEU A 456 5.91 12.56 15.35
N ASN A 457 4.89 12.27 14.54
CA ASN A 457 4.18 13.27 13.77
C ASN A 457 3.14 13.93 14.70
N HIS A 458 3.47 15.09 15.27
CA HIS A 458 2.70 15.68 16.38
C HIS A 458 1.25 15.98 16.00
N LYS A 459 1.02 16.44 14.76
CA LYS A 459 -0.32 16.70 14.25
C LYS A 459 -1.15 15.41 14.21
N LEU A 460 -0.60 14.39 13.56
CA LEU A 460 -1.26 13.09 13.40
C LEU A 460 -1.55 12.44 14.75
N PHE A 461 -0.56 12.45 15.65
CA PHE A 461 -0.71 11.92 17.00
C PHE A 461 -1.86 12.57 17.78
N ILE A 462 -1.94 13.89 17.76
CA ILE A 462 -2.96 14.63 18.52
C ILE A 462 -4.34 14.46 17.89
N GLU A 463 -4.46 14.57 16.56
CA GLU A 463 -5.74 14.38 15.87
C GLU A 463 -6.29 12.96 16.08
N SER A 464 -5.47 11.93 15.88
CA SER A 464 -5.90 10.54 16.09
C SER A 464 -6.26 10.24 17.54
N PHE A 465 -5.55 10.83 18.51
CA PHE A 465 -5.88 10.64 19.92
C PHE A 465 -7.19 11.36 20.29
N LEU A 466 -7.44 12.57 19.78
CA LEU A 466 -8.72 13.27 19.96
C LEU A 466 -9.89 12.48 19.36
N GLU A 467 -9.70 11.90 18.17
CA GLU A 467 -10.70 11.07 17.50
C GLU A 467 -11.03 9.81 18.30
N TRP A 468 -10.01 9.08 18.77
CA TRP A 468 -10.22 7.92 19.66
C TRP A 468 -10.94 8.33 20.95
N ASN A 469 -10.57 9.48 21.52
CA ASN A 469 -11.17 10.02 22.73
C ASN A 469 -12.59 10.58 22.50
N LYS A 470 -13.08 10.58 21.25
CA LYS A 470 -14.40 11.11 20.85
C LYS A 470 -14.57 12.59 21.22
N THR A 471 -13.47 13.34 21.20
CA THR A 471 -13.44 14.76 21.55
C THR A 471 -13.65 15.60 20.29
N ASN A 472 -14.69 16.44 20.29
CA ASN A 472 -14.93 17.35 19.17
C ASN A 472 -13.84 18.41 19.12
N TYR A 473 -13.28 18.67 17.94
CA TYR A 473 -12.25 19.69 17.79
C TYR A 473 -12.38 20.47 16.49
N LYS A 474 -11.76 21.65 16.45
CA LYS A 474 -11.64 22.48 15.24
C LYS A 474 -10.27 23.13 15.16
N TRP A 475 -9.79 23.35 13.94
CA TRP A 475 -8.61 24.16 13.69
C TRP A 475 -8.95 25.65 13.72
N GLN A 476 -8.09 26.43 14.37
CA GLN A 476 -8.10 27.88 14.38
C GLN A 476 -6.68 28.39 14.14
N GLY A 477 -6.35 28.66 12.87
CA GLY A 477 -4.97 28.97 12.48
C GLY A 477 -4.07 27.74 12.67
N ASN A 478 -2.97 27.90 13.40
CA ASN A 478 -2.06 26.79 13.74
C ASN A 478 -2.40 26.17 15.11
N SER A 479 -3.66 26.25 15.53
CA SER A 479 -4.10 25.75 16.83
C SER A 479 -5.27 24.80 16.67
N ILE A 480 -5.34 23.77 17.51
CA ILE A 480 -6.54 22.96 17.70
C ILE A 480 -7.27 23.47 18.94
N ILE A 481 -8.59 23.60 18.85
CA ILE A 481 -9.50 23.86 19.97
C ILE A 481 -10.37 22.63 20.17
N ALA A 482 -10.20 21.93 21.28
CA ALA A 482 -10.86 20.67 21.61
C ALA A 482 -11.81 20.82 22.80
N ASP A 483 -13.04 20.33 22.65
CA ASP A 483 -14.11 20.42 23.64
C ASP A 483 -14.26 19.10 24.41
N PHE A 484 -13.82 19.10 25.67
CA PHE A 484 -13.95 17.97 26.60
C PHE A 484 -15.25 18.04 27.42
N GLY A 485 -16.22 18.85 26.99
CA GLY A 485 -17.53 18.99 27.61
C GLY A 485 -17.44 19.53 29.02
N LYS A 486 -17.73 18.68 30.02
CA LYS A 486 -17.72 19.07 31.43
C LYS A 486 -16.33 19.41 31.97
N ASP A 487 -15.27 18.92 31.33
CA ASP A 487 -13.88 19.13 31.77
C ASP A 487 -13.28 20.43 31.18
N GLY A 488 -14.01 21.08 30.25
CA GLY A 488 -13.64 22.36 29.66
C GLY A 488 -13.07 22.25 28.25
N GLU A 489 -12.42 23.32 27.81
CA GLU A 489 -11.82 23.42 26.47
C GLU A 489 -10.29 23.38 26.57
N LEU A 490 -9.66 22.58 25.71
CA LEU A 490 -8.21 22.49 25.56
C LEU A 490 -7.80 23.17 24.24
N LYS A 491 -6.94 24.18 24.34
CA LYS A 491 -6.27 24.76 23.19
C LYS A 491 -4.88 24.18 23.04
N ILE A 492 -4.55 23.68 21.86
CA ILE A 492 -3.25 23.08 21.52
C ILE A 492 -2.62 23.93 20.42
N ASP A 493 -1.47 24.53 20.68
CA ASP A 493 -0.75 25.37 19.72
C ASP A 493 0.35 24.58 19.00
N PHE A 494 0.47 24.83 17.70
CA PHE A 494 1.55 24.31 16.86
C PHE A 494 2.38 25.44 16.26
N GLU A 495 3.67 25.18 16.09
CA GLU A 495 4.55 25.97 15.23
C GLU A 495 4.81 25.26 13.91
N LYS A 496 5.04 26.05 12.85
CA LYS A 496 5.28 25.52 11.52
C LYS A 496 6.77 25.46 11.25
N GLU A 497 7.29 24.25 11.05
CA GLU A 497 8.68 24.00 10.65
C GLU A 497 8.70 23.34 9.26
N GLY A 498 8.94 24.15 8.23
CA GLY A 498 8.78 23.69 6.84
C GLY A 498 7.33 23.30 6.57
N ASP A 499 7.11 22.03 6.18
CA ASP A 499 5.78 21.46 5.95
C ASP A 499 5.21 20.74 7.19
N LYS A 500 5.94 20.70 8.30
CA LYS A 500 5.52 20.03 9.54
C LYS A 500 4.88 21.01 10.51
N LEU A 501 3.92 20.50 11.30
CA LEU A 501 3.37 21.18 12.46
C LEU A 501 3.93 20.51 13.71
N ILE A 502 4.66 21.28 14.50
CA ILE A 502 5.32 20.84 15.73
C ILE A 502 4.53 21.37 16.90
N PHE A 503 4.08 20.47 17.77
CA PHE A 503 3.49 20.82 19.07
C PHE A 503 4.36 21.84 19.81
N LYS A 504 3.73 22.92 20.28
CA LYS A 504 4.38 23.99 21.01
C LYS A 504 3.95 24.04 22.47
N ASP A 505 2.65 24.09 22.73
CA ASP A 505 2.12 24.20 24.08
C ASP A 505 0.61 23.87 24.12
N LEU A 506 0.08 23.64 25.32
CA LEU A 506 -1.36 23.48 25.58
C LEU A 506 -1.87 24.45 26.64
N TYR A 507 -3.13 24.86 26.52
CA TYR A 507 -3.76 25.84 27.40
C TYR A 507 -5.16 25.39 27.80
N PHE A 508 -5.44 25.45 29.09
CA PHE A 508 -6.75 25.12 29.66
C PHE A 508 -7.64 26.36 29.72
N ASN A 509 -8.80 26.27 29.09
CA ASN A 509 -9.89 27.20 29.30
C ASN A 509 -10.93 26.50 30.19
N GLU A 510 -10.75 26.62 31.52
CA GLU A 510 -11.75 26.11 32.47
C GLU A 510 -13.09 26.84 32.25
N VAL A 511 -14.16 26.07 32.05
CA VAL A 511 -15.52 26.60 32.10
C VAL A 511 -15.82 26.94 33.56
N LYS A 512 -16.01 28.24 33.84
CA LYS A 512 -16.40 28.74 35.17
C LYS A 512 -17.73 28.20 35.68
#